data_AF-A0A562LG70-F1
#
_entry.id   AF-A0A562LG70-F1
#
_cell.length_a   1.000
_cell.length_b   1.000
_cell.length_c   1.000
_cell.angle_alpha   90.00
_cell.angle_beta   90.00
_cell.angle_gamma   90.00
#
_symmetry.space_group_name_H-M   'P 1'
#
loop_
_entity.id
_entity.type
_entity.pdbx_description
1 polymer ?
#
loop_
_entity_poly.entity_id
_entity_poly.type
_entity_poly.pdbx_seq_one_letter_code
_entity_poly.pdbx_strand_id
1 'polypeptide(L)'
;MHPEWRLEVAELLVARRYSEALTLVRQAIEQGNMSARVMLAKMGENAGLVRDEVDRLIDEVETTMAPADVETHLELSSAYDRRLGNLPYLEKDERCFDHLLKAVEQGAGPIHVLALARKYVMGTLSVRPNFEEAIRWYKHAVQQGSVEAVDELQRLYQHIQRQRRHEPNA
;
A
#
# COMPACT_ATOMS: atom_id res chain seq x y z
N MET A 1 -5.68 9.60 11.79
CA MET A 1 -5.59 8.82 13.05
C MET A 1 -5.71 7.37 12.65
N HIS A 2 -4.66 6.57 12.85
CA HIS A 2 -4.81 5.12 12.69
C HIS A 2 -5.69 4.60 13.83
N PRO A 3 -6.61 3.66 13.56
CA PRO A 3 -7.39 3.03 14.63
C PRO A 3 -6.44 2.42 15.67
N GLU A 4 -6.66 2.70 16.96
CA GLU A 4 -5.78 2.26 18.07
C GLU A 4 -5.46 0.76 18.00
N TRP A 5 -6.41 -0.06 17.55
CA TRP A 5 -6.25 -1.51 17.41
C TRP A 5 -5.18 -1.94 16.40
N ARG A 6 -4.95 -1.16 15.33
CA ARG A 6 -4.06 -1.58 14.24
C ARG A 6 -2.60 -1.58 14.69
N LEU A 7 -2.20 -0.55 15.44
CA LEU A 7 -0.85 -0.45 15.99
C LEU A 7 -0.58 -1.61 16.96
N GLU A 8 -1.53 -1.87 17.86
CA GLU A 8 -1.44 -2.97 18.81
C GLU A 8 -1.35 -4.32 18.10
N VAL A 9 -2.16 -4.56 17.07
CA VAL A 9 -2.05 -5.78 16.26
C VAL A 9 -0.68 -5.89 15.60
N ALA A 10 -0.14 -4.80 15.03
CA ALA A 10 1.19 -4.81 14.44
C ALA A 10 2.28 -5.18 15.47
N GLU A 11 2.22 -4.63 16.68
CA GLU A 11 3.14 -4.96 17.78
C GLU A 11 3.02 -6.43 18.20
N LEU A 12 1.80 -6.95 18.35
CA LEU A 12 1.55 -8.34 18.68
C LEU A 12 2.06 -9.29 17.59
N LEU A 13 1.89 -8.94 16.31
CA LEU A 13 2.42 -9.73 15.19
C LEU A 13 3.96 -9.76 15.19
N VAL A 14 4.62 -8.63 15.47
CA VAL A 14 6.09 -8.55 15.62
C VAL A 14 6.55 -9.41 16.81
N ALA A 15 5.82 -9.37 17.91
CA ALA A 15 6.06 -10.19 19.09
C ALA A 15 5.65 -11.67 18.91
N ARG A 16 5.14 -12.07 17.74
CA ARG A 16 4.62 -13.41 17.44
C ARG A 16 3.46 -13.88 18.35
N ARG A 17 2.72 -12.92 18.93
CA ARG A 17 1.53 -13.15 19.77
C ARG A 17 0.28 -13.24 18.90
N TYR A 18 0.25 -14.23 17.99
CA TYR A 18 -0.77 -14.35 16.94
C TYR A 18 -2.19 -14.54 17.49
N SER A 19 -2.36 -15.26 18.60
CA SER A 19 -3.68 -15.47 19.22
C SER A 19 -4.30 -14.16 19.70
N GLU A 20 -3.51 -13.29 20.31
CA GLU A 20 -3.98 -12.01 20.84
C GLU A 20 -4.25 -11.01 19.69
N ALA A 21 -3.36 -10.99 18.69
CA ALA A 21 -3.59 -10.25 17.46
C ALA A 21 -4.91 -10.68 16.79
N LEU A 22 -5.17 -11.98 16.73
CA LEU A 22 -6.39 -12.53 16.13
C LEU A 22 -7.65 -12.10 16.89
N THR A 23 -7.60 -12.04 18.23
CA THR A 23 -8.71 -11.56 19.05
C THR A 23 -9.05 -10.11 18.71
N LEU A 24 -8.06 -9.22 18.64
CA LEU A 24 -8.26 -7.82 18.29
C LEU A 24 -8.78 -7.65 16.86
N VAL A 25 -8.22 -8.41 15.91
CA VAL A 25 -8.69 -8.41 14.51
C VAL A 25 -10.16 -8.84 14.44
N ARG A 26 -10.57 -9.90 15.14
CA ARG A 26 -11.97 -10.35 15.15
C ARG A 26 -12.91 -9.31 15.75
N GLN A 27 -12.51 -8.67 16.84
CA GLN A 27 -13.28 -7.59 17.45
C GLN A 27 -13.46 -6.40 16.50
N ALA A 28 -12.41 -6.02 15.75
CA ALA A 28 -12.52 -4.97 14.73
C ALA A 28 -13.44 -5.37 13.58
N ILE A 29 -13.44 -6.65 13.17
CA ILE A 29 -14.37 -7.18 12.15
C ILE A 29 -15.82 -7.10 12.63
N GLU A 30 -16.10 -7.42 13.90
CA GLU A 30 -17.44 -7.30 14.51
C GLU A 30 -17.94 -5.85 14.51
N GLN A 31 -17.04 -4.88 14.59
CA GLN A 31 -17.34 -3.46 14.45
C GLN A 31 -17.50 -2.99 13.00
N GLY A 32 -17.43 -3.91 12.03
CA GLY A 32 -17.60 -3.62 10.60
C GLY A 32 -16.34 -3.11 9.90
N ASN A 33 -15.16 -3.24 10.51
CA ASN A 33 -13.91 -2.75 9.94
C ASN A 33 -13.43 -3.65 8.77
N MET A 34 -13.48 -3.14 7.54
CA MET A 34 -13.05 -3.89 6.34
C MET A 34 -11.54 -4.12 6.30
N SER A 35 -10.73 -3.14 6.73
CA SER A 35 -9.28 -3.30 6.80
C SER A 35 -8.86 -4.44 7.75
N ALA A 36 -9.64 -4.70 8.80
CA ALA A 36 -9.42 -5.84 9.69
C ALA A 36 -9.68 -7.20 9.00
N ARG A 37 -10.62 -7.28 8.06
CA ARG A 37 -10.84 -8.48 7.24
C ARG A 37 -9.65 -8.76 6.33
N VAL A 38 -9.07 -7.73 5.74
CA VAL A 38 -7.83 -7.86 4.96
C VAL A 38 -6.66 -8.26 5.85
N MET A 39 -6.60 -7.73 7.07
CA MET A 39 -5.57 -8.12 8.05
C MET A 39 -5.70 -9.60 8.47
N LEU A 40 -6.93 -10.09 8.67
CA LEU A 40 -7.21 -11.52 8.90
C LEU A 40 -6.70 -12.37 7.73
N ALA A 41 -6.98 -11.96 6.49
CA ALA A 41 -6.48 -12.64 5.29
C ALA A 41 -4.94 -12.65 5.26
N LYS A 42 -4.29 -11.53 5.62
CA LYS A 42 -2.82 -11.40 5.76
C LYS A 42 -2.21 -12.26 6.87
N MET A 43 -2.99 -12.64 7.89
CA MET A 43 -2.58 -13.58 8.94
C MET A 43 -2.60 -15.03 8.44
N GLY A 44 -3.48 -15.37 7.49
CA GLY A 44 -3.51 -16.67 6.79
C GLY A 44 -3.59 -17.85 7.75
N GLU A 45 -2.63 -18.76 7.68
CA GLU A 45 -2.55 -19.96 8.53
C GLU A 45 -2.51 -19.62 10.03
N ASN A 46 -1.93 -18.48 10.43
CA ASN A 46 -1.92 -18.05 11.84
C ASN A 46 -3.34 -17.68 12.34
N ALA A 47 -4.26 -17.40 11.42
CA ALA A 47 -5.69 -17.22 11.70
C ALA A 47 -6.51 -18.50 11.47
N GLY A 48 -5.85 -19.62 11.10
CA GLY A 48 -6.50 -20.89 10.76
C GLY A 48 -7.12 -20.89 9.36
N LEU A 49 -6.75 -19.95 8.49
CA LEU A 49 -7.30 -19.84 7.13
C LEU A 49 -6.48 -20.63 6.12
N VAL A 50 -7.16 -21.36 5.25
CA VAL A 50 -6.54 -21.92 4.04
C VAL A 50 -6.50 -20.90 2.91
N ARG A 51 -5.70 -21.16 1.88
CA ARG A 51 -5.50 -20.24 0.74
C ARG A 51 -6.81 -19.79 0.10
N ASP A 52 -7.72 -20.73 -0.18
CA ASP A 52 -9.00 -20.41 -0.83
C ASP A 52 -9.90 -19.52 0.05
N GLU A 53 -9.72 -19.52 1.36
CA GLU A 53 -10.43 -18.63 2.28
C GLU A 53 -9.79 -17.24 2.30
N VAL A 54 -8.46 -17.18 2.30
CA VAL A 54 -7.70 -15.92 2.15
C VAL A 54 -8.09 -15.22 0.85
N ASP A 55 -8.12 -15.95 -0.25
CA ASP A 55 -8.44 -15.39 -1.57
C ASP A 55 -9.89 -14.87 -1.61
N ARG A 56 -10.86 -15.65 -1.10
CA ARG A 56 -12.26 -15.21 -1.00
C ARG A 56 -12.44 -13.96 -0.13
N LEU A 57 -11.69 -13.83 0.97
CA LEU A 57 -11.75 -12.65 1.83
C LEU A 57 -11.24 -11.40 1.12
N ILE A 58 -10.15 -11.51 0.35
CA ILE A 58 -9.62 -10.39 -0.42
C ILE A 58 -10.63 -9.95 -1.48
N ASP A 59 -11.20 -10.89 -2.23
CA ASP A 59 -12.18 -10.60 -3.28
C ASP A 59 -13.46 -9.97 -2.69
N GLU A 60 -13.96 -10.48 -1.57
CA GLU A 60 -15.13 -9.92 -0.87
C GLU A 60 -14.85 -8.48 -0.41
N VAL A 61 -13.70 -8.23 0.22
CA VAL A 61 -13.39 -6.88 0.71
C VAL A 61 -13.23 -5.90 -0.45
N GLU A 62 -12.50 -6.27 -1.52
CA GLU A 62 -12.32 -5.36 -2.65
C GLU A 62 -13.64 -5.01 -3.35
N THR A 63 -14.59 -5.96 -3.43
CA THR A 63 -15.89 -5.74 -4.08
C THR A 63 -16.90 -4.99 -3.22
N THR A 64 -16.77 -5.05 -1.89
CA THR A 64 -17.77 -4.49 -0.96
C THR A 64 -17.30 -3.27 -0.19
N MET A 65 -15.99 -2.98 -0.18
CA MET A 65 -15.45 -1.82 0.53
C MET A 65 -16.05 -0.51 0.03
N ALA A 66 -16.16 0.47 0.94
CA ALA A 66 -16.54 1.81 0.55
C ALA A 66 -15.43 2.44 -0.32
N PRO A 67 -15.74 3.06 -1.46
CA PRO A 67 -14.71 3.65 -2.32
C PRO A 67 -13.83 4.70 -1.64
N ALA A 68 -14.31 5.34 -0.57
CA ALA A 68 -13.61 6.37 0.18
C ALA A 68 -12.82 5.83 1.40
N ASP A 69 -12.72 4.50 1.57
CA ASP A 69 -12.04 3.87 2.71
C ASP A 69 -10.53 3.76 2.46
N VAL A 70 -9.82 4.81 2.85
CA VAL A 70 -8.35 4.92 2.77
C VAL A 70 -7.65 3.74 3.42
N GLU A 71 -8.10 3.32 4.60
CA GLU A 71 -7.41 2.30 5.40
C GLU A 71 -7.53 0.92 4.76
N THR A 72 -8.71 0.59 4.24
CA THR A 72 -8.91 -0.66 3.51
C THR A 72 -8.16 -0.66 2.18
N HIS A 73 -8.08 0.46 1.47
CA HIS A 73 -7.23 0.58 0.29
C HIS A 73 -5.76 0.29 0.62
N LEU A 74 -5.23 0.86 1.72
CA LEU A 74 -3.85 0.60 2.14
C LEU A 74 -3.62 -0.89 2.48
N GLU A 75 -4.57 -1.54 3.15
CA GLU A 75 -4.43 -2.96 3.46
C GLU A 75 -4.54 -3.86 2.24
N LEU A 76 -5.41 -3.54 1.28
CA LEU A 76 -5.49 -4.28 0.01
C LEU A 76 -4.21 -4.12 -0.80
N SER A 77 -3.66 -2.90 -0.87
CA SER A 77 -2.35 -2.69 -1.51
C SER A 77 -1.27 -3.56 -0.88
N SER A 78 -1.21 -3.60 0.46
CA SER A 78 -0.29 -4.47 1.21
C SER A 78 -0.54 -5.96 0.98
N ALA A 79 -1.80 -6.39 0.88
CA ALA A 79 -2.16 -7.78 0.61
C ALA A 79 -1.71 -8.23 -0.79
N TYR A 80 -1.92 -7.39 -1.81
CA TYR A 80 -1.51 -7.65 -3.18
C TYR A 80 0.02 -7.61 -3.37
N ASP A 81 0.72 -6.74 -2.63
CA ASP A 81 2.17 -6.74 -2.55
C ASP A 81 2.71 -8.09 -2.02
N ARG A 82 2.01 -8.67 -1.02
CA ARG A 82 2.26 -10.02 -0.49
C ARG A 82 1.72 -11.16 -1.37
N ARG A 83 1.24 -10.84 -2.57
CA ARG A 83 0.72 -11.80 -3.57
C ARG A 83 -0.52 -12.59 -3.14
N LEU A 84 -1.31 -12.05 -2.21
CA LEU A 84 -2.61 -12.61 -1.83
C LEU A 84 -3.69 -12.33 -2.90
N GLY A 85 -4.79 -13.08 -2.87
CA GLY A 85 -5.89 -12.99 -3.83
C GLY A 85 -5.76 -14.03 -4.95
N ASN A 86 -6.88 -14.39 -5.59
CA ASN A 86 -6.90 -15.37 -6.67
C ASN A 86 -6.78 -14.72 -8.06
N LEU A 87 -5.78 -13.84 -8.22
CA LEU A 87 -5.51 -13.12 -9.47
C LEU A 87 -4.16 -13.54 -10.09
N PRO A 88 -4.00 -13.40 -11.42
CA PRO A 88 -2.70 -13.53 -12.07
C PRO A 88 -1.65 -12.60 -11.46
N TYR A 89 -0.38 -13.00 -11.56
CA TYR A 89 0.74 -12.29 -10.93
C TYR A 89 0.83 -10.81 -11.33
N LEU A 90 0.66 -10.51 -12.63
CA LEU A 90 0.72 -9.12 -13.13
C LEU A 90 -0.49 -8.31 -12.67
N GLU A 91 -1.68 -8.90 -12.63
CA GLU A 91 -2.88 -8.21 -12.15
C GLU A 91 -2.76 -7.88 -10.66
N LYS A 92 -2.12 -8.72 -9.84
CA LYS A 92 -1.82 -8.38 -8.44
C LYS A 92 -0.89 -7.17 -8.31
N ASP A 93 0.06 -7.01 -9.23
CA ASP A 93 0.95 -5.84 -9.24
C ASP A 93 0.16 -4.55 -9.58
N GLU A 94 -0.74 -4.63 -10.56
CA GLU A 94 -1.69 -3.56 -10.91
C GLU A 94 -2.57 -3.20 -9.73
N ARG A 95 -3.23 -4.18 -9.08
CA ARG A 95 -4.07 -3.94 -7.90
C ARG A 95 -3.29 -3.33 -6.75
N CYS A 96 -2.06 -3.81 -6.49
CA CYS A 96 -1.18 -3.23 -5.48
C CYS A 96 -0.98 -1.73 -5.72
N PHE A 97 -0.66 -1.35 -6.96
CA PHE A 97 -0.45 0.03 -7.36
C PHE A 97 -1.74 0.86 -7.28
N ASP A 98 -2.83 0.37 -7.85
CA ASP A 98 -4.11 1.08 -7.92
C ASP A 98 -4.70 1.36 -6.53
N HIS A 99 -4.62 0.39 -5.62
CA HIS A 99 -5.09 0.59 -4.25
C HIS A 99 -4.23 1.61 -3.50
N LEU A 100 -2.91 1.63 -3.71
CA LEU A 100 -2.04 2.66 -3.13
C LEU A 100 -2.38 4.05 -3.69
N LEU A 101 -2.57 4.15 -5.00
CA LEU A 101 -2.94 5.40 -5.67
C LEU A 101 -4.25 5.94 -5.11
N LYS A 102 -5.30 5.10 -5.05
CA LYS A 102 -6.61 5.48 -4.49
C LYS A 102 -6.51 5.95 -3.04
N ALA A 103 -5.74 5.24 -2.21
CA ALA A 103 -5.52 5.66 -0.83
C ALA A 103 -4.86 7.05 -0.75
N VAL A 104 -3.83 7.29 -1.57
CA VAL A 104 -3.12 8.58 -1.62
C VAL A 104 -4.02 9.70 -2.13
N GLU A 105 -4.79 9.47 -3.19
CA GLU A 105 -5.76 10.45 -3.73
C GLU A 105 -6.83 10.85 -2.70
N GLN A 106 -7.16 9.94 -1.77
CA GLN A 106 -8.12 10.15 -0.71
C GLN A 106 -7.50 10.68 0.60
N GLY A 107 -6.20 10.99 0.60
CA GLY A 107 -5.53 11.63 1.74
C GLY A 107 -4.77 10.66 2.66
N ALA A 108 -4.27 9.54 2.15
CA ALA A 108 -3.28 8.75 2.88
C ALA A 108 -2.05 9.61 3.24
N GLY A 109 -1.47 9.32 4.41
CA GLY A 109 -0.39 10.12 4.98
C GLY A 109 0.92 10.10 4.17
N PRO A 110 1.89 10.97 4.56
CA PRO A 110 3.07 11.29 3.75
C PRO A 110 3.94 10.08 3.40
N ILE A 111 3.96 9.05 4.24
CA ILE A 111 4.70 7.81 3.99
C ILE A 111 4.18 7.05 2.76
N HIS A 112 2.85 7.04 2.55
CA HIS A 112 2.23 6.38 1.41
C HIS A 112 2.38 7.19 0.12
N VAL A 113 2.30 8.52 0.22
CA VAL A 113 2.59 9.43 -0.89
C VAL A 113 4.03 9.27 -1.38
N LEU A 114 4.98 9.17 -0.44
CA LEU A 114 6.38 8.90 -0.74
C LEU A 114 6.55 7.54 -1.43
N ALA A 115 5.90 6.50 -0.92
CA ALA A 115 5.95 5.17 -1.54
C ALA A 115 5.40 5.17 -2.98
N LEU A 116 4.31 5.89 -3.23
CA LEU A 116 3.76 6.05 -4.58
C LEU A 116 4.74 6.78 -5.52
N ALA A 117 5.35 7.88 -5.05
CA ALA A 117 6.35 8.60 -5.82
C ALA A 117 7.54 7.72 -6.20
N ARG A 118 8.03 6.88 -5.28
CA ARG A 118 9.08 5.89 -5.54
C ARG A 118 8.68 4.85 -6.58
N LYS A 119 7.44 4.35 -6.54
CA LYS A 119 6.91 3.44 -7.57
C LYS A 119 6.88 4.12 -8.94
N TYR A 120 6.56 5.41 -9.03
CA TYR A 120 6.68 6.14 -10.30
C TYR A 120 8.13 6.35 -10.75
N VAL A 121 9.10 6.49 -9.84
CA VAL A 121 10.53 6.57 -10.23
C VAL A 121 11.02 5.24 -10.79
N MET A 122 10.78 4.12 -10.11
CA MET A 122 11.33 2.82 -10.54
C MET A 122 10.45 2.09 -11.57
N GLY A 123 9.17 2.45 -11.66
CA GLY A 123 8.14 1.59 -12.25
C GLY A 123 7.73 0.45 -11.31
N THR A 124 6.73 -0.31 -11.72
CA THR A 124 6.42 -1.63 -11.20
C THR A 124 6.46 -2.63 -12.36
N LEU A 125 5.95 -3.84 -12.17
CA LEU A 125 5.88 -4.81 -13.27
C LEU A 125 4.85 -4.38 -14.32
N SER A 126 3.77 -3.73 -13.87
CA SER A 126 2.69 -3.24 -14.73
C SER A 126 2.76 -1.75 -15.05
N VAL A 127 3.43 -0.94 -14.21
CA VAL A 127 3.52 0.52 -14.38
C VAL A 127 4.92 0.91 -14.84
N ARG A 128 5.03 1.61 -15.97
CA ARG A 128 6.33 2.12 -16.43
C ARG A 128 6.82 3.28 -15.56
N PRO A 129 8.14 3.48 -15.43
CA PRO A 129 8.68 4.69 -14.83
C PRO A 129 8.08 5.97 -15.44
N ASN A 130 7.68 6.91 -14.60
CA ASN A 130 7.19 8.22 -14.98
C ASN A 130 7.71 9.28 -14.00
N PHE A 131 8.74 10.01 -14.42
CA PHE A 131 9.37 11.01 -13.58
C PHE A 131 8.54 12.26 -13.35
N GLU A 132 7.62 12.60 -14.26
CA GLU A 132 6.73 13.76 -14.08
C GLU A 132 5.74 13.49 -12.93
N GLU A 133 5.15 12.30 -12.93
CA GLU A 133 4.30 11.83 -11.85
C GLU A 133 5.05 11.69 -10.53
N ALA A 134 6.26 11.13 -10.55
CA ALA A 134 7.10 11.05 -9.36
C ALA A 134 7.37 12.44 -8.75
N ILE A 135 7.71 13.44 -9.57
CA ILE A 135 7.93 14.83 -9.13
C ILE A 135 6.65 15.39 -8.49
N ARG A 136 5.49 15.16 -9.12
CA ARG A 136 4.19 15.62 -8.61
C ARG A 136 3.93 15.06 -7.22
N TRP A 137 4.08 13.75 -7.04
CA TRP A 137 3.83 13.10 -5.76
C TRP A 137 4.89 13.39 -4.69
N TYR A 138 6.18 13.52 -5.05
CA TYR A 138 7.18 13.98 -4.10
C TYR A 138 6.89 15.39 -3.59
N LYS A 139 6.51 16.32 -4.47
CA LYS A 139 6.09 17.67 -4.06
C LYS A 139 4.91 17.61 -3.11
N HIS A 140 3.93 16.73 -3.37
CA HIS A 140 2.81 16.53 -2.48
C HIS A 140 3.25 15.97 -1.11
N ALA A 141 4.15 14.99 -1.08
CA ALA A 141 4.71 14.46 0.17
C ALA A 141 5.48 15.53 0.96
N VAL A 142 6.22 16.42 0.29
CA VAL A 142 6.88 17.58 0.93
C VAL A 142 5.85 18.53 1.54
N GLN A 143 4.74 18.82 0.85
CA GLN A 143 3.65 19.64 1.39
C GLN A 143 3.00 19.01 2.62
N GLN A 144 2.97 17.69 2.71
CA GLN A 144 2.51 16.94 3.88
C GLN A 144 3.58 16.81 4.99
N GLY A 145 4.76 17.44 4.83
CA GLY A 145 5.82 17.47 5.84
C GLY A 145 6.82 16.31 5.76
N SER A 146 6.85 15.55 4.66
CA SER A 146 7.86 14.50 4.46
C SER A 146 9.23 15.11 4.20
N VAL A 147 10.11 15.07 5.19
CA VAL A 147 11.52 15.49 5.05
C VAL A 147 12.25 14.61 4.04
N GLU A 148 11.98 13.30 4.05
CA GLU A 148 12.59 12.34 3.13
C GLU A 148 12.25 12.63 1.66
N ALA A 149 11.04 13.13 1.38
CA ALA A 149 10.62 13.50 0.04
C ALA A 149 11.43 14.67 -0.55
N VAL A 150 11.95 15.58 0.29
CA VAL A 150 12.80 16.69 -0.17
C VAL A 150 14.08 16.15 -0.79
N ASP A 151 14.76 15.26 -0.08
CA ASP A 151 16.01 14.65 -0.53
C ASP A 151 15.81 13.79 -1.78
N GLU A 152 14.71 13.03 -1.84
CA GLU A 152 14.41 12.19 -3.00
C GLU A 152 14.05 12.99 -4.24
N LEU A 153 13.30 14.08 -4.08
CA LEU A 153 13.00 14.99 -5.17
C LEU A 153 14.28 15.63 -5.72
N GLN A 154 15.21 16.03 -4.86
CA GLN A 154 16.50 16.59 -5.28
C GLN A 154 17.34 15.54 -6.03
N ARG A 155 17.41 14.30 -5.52
CA ARG A 155 18.10 13.20 -6.20
C ARG A 155 17.49 12.92 -7.58
N LEU A 156 16.16 12.94 -7.69
CA LEU A 156 15.46 12.74 -8.96
C LEU A 156 15.79 13.85 -9.97
N TYR A 157 15.78 15.12 -9.56
CA TYR A 157 16.16 16.22 -10.45
C TYR A 157 17.61 16.08 -10.97
N GLN A 158 18.55 15.71 -10.10
CA GLN A 158 19.93 15.48 -10.50
C GLN A 158 20.05 14.30 -11.48
N HIS A 159 19.29 13.23 -11.27
CA HIS A 159 19.25 12.08 -12.16
C HIS A 159 18.75 12.47 -13.56
N ILE A 160 17.62 13.18 -13.65
CA ILE A 160 17.05 13.67 -14.92
C ILE A 160 18.04 14.60 -15.64
N GLN A 161 18.66 15.53 -14.91
CA GLN A 161 19.66 16.43 -15.49
C GLN A 161 20.88 15.69 -16.04
N ARG A 162 21.35 14.64 -15.36
CA ARG A 162 22.45 13.81 -15.85
C ARG A 162 22.06 13.06 -17.12
N GLN A 163 20.88 12.44 -17.15
CA GLN A 163 20.39 11.75 -18.36
C GLN A 163 20.32 12.71 -19.56
N ARG A 164 19.76 13.91 -19.38
CA ARG A 164 19.69 14.93 -20.43
C ARG A 164 21.05 15.42 -20.93
N ARG A 165 22.10 15.38 -20.10
CA ARG A 165 23.47 15.77 -20.51
C ARG A 165 24.16 14.67 -21.31
N HIS A 166 23.70 13.42 -21.18
CA HIS A 166 24.29 12.26 -21.86
C HIS A 166 23.53 11.83 -23.12
N GLU A 167 22.38 12.44 -23.41
CA GLU A 167 21.75 12.38 -24.74
C GLU A 167 22.43 13.43 -25.64
N PRO A 168 23.31 13.03 -26.59
CA PRO A 168 23.78 13.97 -27.59
C PRO A 168 22.57 14.37 -28.43
N ASN A 169 22.37 15.67 -28.67
CA ASN A 169 21.34 16.18 -29.58
C ASN A 169 21.36 15.36 -30.88
N ALA A 170 20.25 14.67 -31.17
CA ALA A 170 20.00 14.01 -32.45
C ALA A 170 19.72 15.05 -33.54
#